data_AF-A0A9E2ATT6-F1
#
_entry.id   AF-A0A9E2ATT6-F1
#
_cell.length_a   1.000
_cell.length_b   1.000
_cell.length_c   1.000
_cell.angle_alpha   90.00
_cell.angle_beta   90.00
_cell.angle_gamma   90.00
#
_symmetry.space_group_name_H-M   'P 1'
#
loop_
_entity.id
_entity.type
_entity.pdbx_description
1 polymer ?
#
loop_
_entity_poly.entity_id
_entity_poly.type
_entity_poly.pdbx_seq_one_letter_code
_entity_poly.pdbx_strand_id
1 'polypeptide(L)' 'MKSSDPPVVVAHNIRTSVQKAWHAIVDPDKMRQWYFGQIMDFRPEIGFKTQFVVDLENRTFTHIWEVNQVVR' A
#
# COMPACT_ATOMS: atom_id res chain seq x y z
N MET A 1 11.27 5.11 -16.10
CA MET A 1 12.02 4.22 -15.19
C MET A 1 12.53 3.07 -16.03
N LYS A 2 13.85 2.96 -16.20
CA LYS A 2 14.41 1.82 -16.95
C LYS A 2 14.58 0.68 -15.95
N SER A 3 14.40 -0.56 -16.39
CA SER A 3 14.52 -1.74 -15.51
C SER A 3 15.95 -1.96 -14.95
N SER A 4 16.90 -1.09 -15.31
CA SER A 4 18.29 -1.07 -14.87
C SER A 4 18.57 -0.10 -13.70
N ASP A 5 17.61 0.75 -13.34
CA ASP A 5 17.79 1.70 -12.25
C ASP A 5 17.85 0.94 -10.90
N PRO A 6 18.72 1.33 -9.95
CA PRO A 6 18.79 0.68 -8.65
C PRO A 6 17.46 0.80 -7.89
N PRO A 7 17.15 -0.16 -6.98
CA PRO A 7 15.91 -0.12 -6.22
C PRO A 7 15.85 1.09 -5.30
N VAL A 8 14.67 1.70 -5.19
CA VAL A 8 14.41 2.72 -4.18
C VAL A 8 14.13 2.02 -2.85
N VAL A 9 15.01 2.21 -1.86
CA VAL A 9 14.87 1.64 -0.51
C VAL A 9 14.58 2.74 0.49
N VAL A 10 13.47 2.63 1.22
CA VAL A 10 13.06 3.56 2.28
C VAL A 10 12.87 2.76 3.58
N ALA A 11 13.52 3.20 4.66
CA ALA A 11 13.47 2.53 5.96
C ALA A 11 13.08 3.51 7.08
N HIS A 12 12.19 3.07 7.97
CA HIS A 12 11.73 3.85 9.11
C HIS A 12 11.70 3.00 10.38
N ASN A 13 12.23 3.55 11.48
CA ASN A 13 12.14 2.93 12.80
C ASN A 13 10.88 3.43 13.52
N ILE A 14 9.99 2.51 13.87
CA ILE A 14 8.74 2.81 14.58
C ILE A 14 8.75 2.06 15.90
N ARG A 15 8.48 2.77 17.01
CA ARG A 15 8.39 2.16 18.35
C ARG A 15 7.02 1.49 18.53
N THR A 16 6.87 0.30 17.95
CA THR A 16 5.65 -0.51 18.06
C THR A 16 5.97 -2.00 17.93
N SER A 17 5.03 -2.86 18.27
CA SER A 17 5.13 -4.31 18.01
C SER A 17 4.93 -4.61 16.53
N VAL A 18 5.59 -5.65 16.02
CA VAL A 18 5.43 -6.13 14.62
C VAL A 18 3.96 -6.34 14.25
N GLN A 19 3.16 -6.92 15.16
CA GLN A 19 1.74 -7.20 14.94
C GLN A 19 0.93 -5.93 14.71
N LYS A 20 1.18 -4.88 15.50
CA LYS A 20 0.53 -3.57 15.33
C LYS A 20 0.95 -2.89 14.03
N ALA A 21 2.24 -2.95 13.68
CA ALA A 21 2.73 -2.42 12.41
C ALA A 21 2.08 -3.15 11.23
N TRP A 22 2.04 -4.48 11.28
CA TRP A 22 1.39 -5.31 10.27
C TRP A 22 -0.09 -4.99 10.12
N HIS A 23 -0.83 -4.91 11.23
CA HIS A 23 -2.25 -4.56 11.22
C HIS A 23 -2.47 -3.20 10.54
N ALA A 24 -1.65 -2.19 10.85
CA ALA A 24 -1.78 -0.84 10.28
C ALA A 24 -1.61 -0.77 8.74
N ILE A 25 -0.95 -1.77 8.14
CA ILE A 25 -0.69 -1.82 6.69
C ILE A 25 -1.60 -2.81 5.94
N VAL A 26 -2.38 -3.65 6.63
CA VAL A 26 -3.28 -4.64 5.99
C VAL A 26 -4.77 -4.44 6.29
N ASP A 27 -5.12 -3.64 7.29
CA ASP A 27 -6.51 -3.32 7.62
C ASP A 27 -6.95 -2.05 6.88
N PRO A 28 -7.92 -2.13 5.96
CA PRO A 28 -8.38 -0.98 5.18
C PRO A 28 -8.79 0.23 6.03
N ASP A 29 -9.44 0.01 7.18
CA ASP A 29 -9.87 1.10 8.07
C ASP A 29 -8.67 1.83 8.68
N LYS A 30 -7.55 1.13 8.88
CA LYS A 30 -6.30 1.75 9.37
C LYS A 30 -5.51 2.37 8.23
N MET A 31 -5.39 1.70 7.10
CA MET A 31 -4.68 2.20 5.92
C MET A 31 -5.25 3.56 5.47
N ARG A 32 -6.58 3.72 5.48
CA ARG A 32 -7.25 4.98 5.14
C ARG A 32 -6.86 6.15 6.04
N GLN A 33 -6.39 5.91 7.27
CA GLN A 33 -6.02 6.97 8.21
C GLN A 33 -4.69 7.64 7.89
N TRP A 34 -3.78 6.97 7.17
CA TRP A 34 -2.42 7.46 6.97
C TRP A 34 -1.86 7.27 5.56
N TYR A 35 -2.46 6.40 4.74
CA TYR A 35 -1.96 6.09 3.40
C TYR A 35 -2.83 6.69 2.30
N PHE A 36 -3.86 5.96 1.83
CA PHE A 36 -4.81 6.47 0.84
C PHE A 36 -6.25 6.29 1.34
N GLY A 37 -6.99 7.39 1.43
CA GLY A 37 -8.40 7.38 1.86
C GLY A 37 -9.33 6.67 0.87
N GLN A 38 -8.91 6.57 -0.39
CA GLN A 38 -9.67 5.99 -1.50
C GLN A 38 -9.57 4.46 -1.59
N ILE A 39 -8.73 3.83 -0.76
CA ILE A 39 -8.69 2.37 -0.65
C ILE A 39 -10.04 1.91 -0.12
N MET A 40 -10.80 1.16 -0.93
CA MET A 40 -12.09 0.61 -0.53
C MET A 40 -11.91 -0.72 0.22
N ASP A 41 -11.17 -1.65 -0.39
CA ASP A 41 -10.86 -2.97 0.18
C ASP A 41 -9.39 -3.32 -0.09
N PHE A 42 -8.80 -4.05 0.85
CA PHE A 42 -7.47 -4.63 0.77
C PHE A 42 -7.44 -5.93 1.57
N ARG A 43 -6.86 -6.98 0.97
CA ARG A 43 -6.66 -8.27 1.61
C ARG A 43 -5.22 -8.73 1.39
N PRO A 44 -4.50 -9.13 2.45
CA PRO A 44 -3.15 -9.70 2.32
C PRO A 44 -3.25 -11.15 1.83
N GLU A 45 -3.78 -11.34 0.61
CA GLU A 45 -4.00 -12.62 -0.05
C GLU A 45 -3.38 -12.56 -1.45
N ILE A 46 -2.51 -13.51 -1.79
CA ILE A 46 -1.87 -13.54 -3.11
C ILE A 46 -2.95 -13.64 -4.21
N GLY A 47 -2.85 -12.79 -5.22
CA GLY A 47 -3.81 -12.68 -6.32
C GLY A 47 -4.98 -11.74 -6.04
N PHE A 48 -5.14 -11.20 -4.83
CA PHE A 48 -6.12 -10.15 -4.57
C PHE A 48 -5.79 -8.90 -5.40
N LYS A 49 -6.82 -8.30 -6.02
CA LYS A 49 -6.71 -7.11 -6.86
C LYS A 49 -7.63 -6.02 -6.34
N THR A 50 -7.15 -4.80 -6.37
CA THR A 50 -7.94 -3.60 -6.05
C THR A 50 -7.51 -2.45 -6.94
N GLN A 51 -8.42 -1.51 -7.17
CA GLN A 51 -8.10 -0.29 -7.89
C GLN A 51 -8.82 0.89 -7.24
N PHE A 52 -8.15 2.03 -7.23
CA PHE A 52 -8.71 3.28 -6.73
C PHE A 52 -8.07 4.46 -7.44
N VAL A 53 -8.79 5.58 -7.44
CA VAL A 53 -8.40 6.80 -8.14
C VAL A 53 -7.93 7.82 -7.11
N VAL A 54 -6.82 8.48 -7.41
CA VAL A 54 -6.28 9.61 -6.63
C VAL A 54 -6.21 10.82 -7.55
N ASP A 55 -6.96 11.87 -7.20
CA ASP A 55 -6.88 13.15 -7.89
C ASP A 55 -5.85 14.03 -7.17
N LEU A 56 -4.89 14.55 -7.95
CA LEU A 56 -3.88 15.50 -7.47
C LEU A 56 -3.83 16.67 -8.45
N GLU A 57 -4.18 17.85 -7.94
CA GLU A 57 -4.35 19.08 -8.73
C GLU A 57 -5.32 18.85 -9.90
N ASN A 58 -4.83 18.90 -11.14
CA ASN A 58 -5.63 18.73 -12.36
C ASN A 58 -5.37 17.37 -13.02
N ARG A 59 -4.81 16.41 -12.28
CA ARG A 59 -4.43 15.09 -12.80
C ARG A 59 -5.05 13.98 -11.97
N THR A 60 -5.56 12.99 -12.69
CA THR A 60 -6.12 11.77 -12.12
C THR A 60 -5.13 10.63 -12.27
N PHE A 61 -4.84 9.95 -11.16
CA PHE A 61 -3.93 8.81 -11.10
C PHE A 61 -4.70 7.57 -10.64
N THR A 62 -4.84 6.59 -11.53
CA THR A 62 -5.45 5.30 -11.18
C THR A 62 -4.39 4.36 -10.64
N HIS A 63 -4.53 3.99 -9.38
CA HIS A 63 -3.73 2.95 -8.75
C HIS A 63 -4.38 1.60 -9.02
N ILE A 64 -3.61 0.65 -9.57
CA ILE A 64 -4.04 -0.72 -9.86
C ILE A 64 -3.09 -1.66 -9.14
N TRP A 65 -3.59 -2.37 -8.13
CA TRP A 65 -2.78 -3.21 -7.27
C TRP A 65 -3.12 -4.69 -7.45
N GLU A 66 -2.09 -5.52 -7.37
CA GLU A 66 -2.17 -6.97 -7.27
C GLU A 66 -1.18 -7.43 -6.20
N VAL A 67 -1.66 -8.24 -5.25
CA VAL A 67 -0.81 -8.80 -4.20
C VAL A 67 -0.07 -10.01 -4.77
N ASN A 68 1.25 -9.88 -4.94
CA ASN A 68 2.08 -10.97 -5.50
C ASN A 68 2.72 -11.85 -4.41
N GLN A 69 2.92 -11.31 -3.21
CA GLN A 69 3.56 -12.00 -2.10
C GLN A 69 3.06 -11.41 -0.78
N VAL A 70 2.99 -12.28 0.23
CA VAL A 70 2.67 -11.90 1.62
C VAL A 70 3.74 -12.53 2.51
N VAL A 71 4.48 -11.70 3.25
CA VAL A 71 5.48 -12.15 4.22
C VAL A 71 4.84 -12.06 5.60
N ARG A 72 4.96 -13.13 6.39
CA ARG A 72 4.41 -13.24 7.74
C ARG A 72 5.53 -13.33 8.76
#